data_AF-A0A9D4S0E6-F1
#
_entry.id   AF-A0A9D4S0E6-F1
#
_cell.length_a   1.000
_cell.length_b   1.000
_cell.length_c   1.000
_cell.angle_alpha   90.00
_cell.angle_beta   90.00
_cell.angle_gamma   90.00
#
_symmetry.space_group_name_H-M   'P 1'
#
loop_
_entity.id
_entity.type
_entity.pdbx_description
1 polymer ?
#
loop_
_entity_poly.entity_id
_entity_poly.type
_entity_poly.pdbx_seq_one_letter_code
_entity_poly.pdbx_strand_id
1 'polypeptide(L)' 'MLKAEDTVTPQLLCQILQTIWDSDEAPSDWKTGNIKLHKKGDLGNCNNWRGIT' A
#
# COMPACT_ATOMS: atom_id res chain seq x y z
N MET A 1 1.92 -2.60 -16.77
CA MET A 1 2.90 -2.51 -15.66
C MET A 1 3.41 -1.09 -15.61
N LEU A 2 3.17 -0.34 -14.54
CA LEU A 2 3.94 0.88 -14.31
C LEU A 2 5.36 0.43 -13.96
N LYS A 3 6.29 0.60 -14.91
CA LYS A 3 7.72 0.63 -14.58
C LYS A 3 7.97 2.01 -14.02
N ALA A 4 8.11 2.09 -12.71
CA ALA A 4 8.54 3.30 -12.06
C ALA A 4 10.02 3.51 -12.41
N GLU A 5 10.42 4.74 -12.75
CA GLU A 5 11.84 5.04 -13.02
C GLU A 5 12.64 4.82 -11.73
N ASP A 6 13.73 4.05 -11.83
CA ASP A 6 14.46 3.49 -10.68
C ASP A 6 15.02 4.54 -9.72
N THR A 7 15.21 5.79 -10.18
CA THR A 7 15.78 6.89 -9.40
C THR A 7 14.75 7.90 -8.91
N VAL A 8 13.68 8.12 -9.66
CA VAL A 8 12.61 9.09 -9.32
C VAL A 8 11.72 8.54 -8.21
N THR A 9 11.46 7.23 -8.25
CA THR A 9 10.54 6.57 -7.32
C THR A 9 11.05 6.58 -5.87
N PRO A 10 12.32 6.25 -5.59
CA PRO A 10 12.84 6.32 -4.22
C PRO A 10 12.85 7.74 -3.66
N GLN A 11 13.18 8.74 -4.48
CA GLN A 11 13.23 10.15 -4.05
C GLN A 11 11.85 10.66 -3.62
N LEU A 12 10.83 10.38 -4.43
CA LEU A 12 9.45 10.76 -4.11
C LEU A 12 8.95 10.04 -2.84
N LEU A 13 9.26 8.76 -2.69
CA LEU A 13 8.94 7.99 -1.48
C LEU A 13 9.59 8.60 -0.24
N CYS A 14 10.88 8.93 -0.28
CA CYS A 14 11.56 9.56 0.85
C CYS A 14 10.91 10.89 1.24
N GLN A 15 10.52 11.73 0.27
CA GLN A 15 9.85 13.00 0.55
C GLN A 15 8.48 12.82 1.22
N ILE A 16 7.68 11.86 0.74
CA ILE A 16 6.36 11.56 1.31
C ILE A 16 6.52 11.05 2.75
N LEU A 17 7.45 10.13 2.98
CA LEU A 17 7.71 9.57 4.31
C LEU A 17 8.22 10.64 5.29
N GLN A 18 9.12 11.52 4.86
CA GLN A 18 9.61 12.64 5.66
C GLN A 18 8.46 13.57 6.07
N THR A 19 7.57 13.90 5.11
CA THR A 19 6.40 14.75 5.39
C THR A 19 5.49 14.14 6.45
N ILE A 20 5.20 12.83 6.34
CA ILE A 20 4.37 12.11 7.32
C ILE A 20 5.05 12.09 8.70
N TRP A 21 6.38 11.91 8.73
CA TRP A 21 7.14 11.90 9.98
C TRP A 21 7.11 13.25 10.69
N ASP A 22 7.30 14.34 9.96
CA ASP A 22 7.38 15.69 10.53
C ASP A 22 6.01 16.25 10.92
N SER A 23 4.94 15.89 10.19
CA SER A 23 3.57 16.33 10.49
C SER A 23 2.83 15.45 11.49
N ASP A 24 3.29 14.21 11.71
CA ASP A 24 2.56 13.12 12.38
C ASP A 24 1.16 12.85 11.77
N GLU A 25 0.98 13.22 10.50
CA GLU A 25 -0.29 13.09 9.77
C GLU A 25 -0.12 12.22 8.52
N ALA A 26 -0.73 11.04 8.56
CA ALA A 26 -0.91 10.21 7.37
C ALA A 26 -2.16 10.62 6.56
N PRO A 27 -2.16 10.47 5.22
CA PRO A 27 -3.35 10.66 4.40
C PRO A 27 -4.55 9.85 4.93
N SER A 28 -5.75 10.44 4.94
CA SER A 28 -6.97 9.79 5.43
C SER A 28 -7.27 8.46 4.76
N ASP A 29 -6.98 8.38 3.46
CA ASP A 29 -7.19 7.18 2.66
C ASP A 29 -6.27 6.03 3.08
N TRP A 30 -5.11 6.34 3.67
CA TRP A 30 -4.16 5.34 4.17
C TRP A 30 -4.54 4.84 5.57
N LYS A 31 -5.29 5.63 6.34
CA LYS A 31 -5.83 5.21 7.65
C LYS A 31 -6.89 4.12 7.49
N THR A 32 -7.49 4.01 6.30
CA THR A 32 -8.51 3.01 5.98
C THR A 32 -7.96 2.02 4.95
N GLY A 33 -6.96 1.23 5.36
CA GLY A 33 -6.41 0.18 4.52
C GLY A 33 -7.40 -0.97 4.34
N ASN A 34 -7.73 -1.31 3.09
CA ASN A 34 -8.38 -2.60 2.79
C ASN A 34 -7.35 -3.73 2.96
N ILE A 35 -7.14 -4.17 4.19
CA ILE A 35 -6.31 -5.35 4.49
C ILE A 35 -7.07 -6.58 4.03
N LYS A 36 -6.84 -6.99 2.77
CA LYS A 36 -7.40 -8.23 2.24
C LYS A 36 -6.67 -9.41 2.88
N LEU A 37 -7.21 -9.93 3.98
CA LEU A 37 -6.74 -11.17 4.58
C LEU A 37 -7.12 -12.33 3.67
N HIS A 38 -6.12 -13.04 3.13
CA HIS A 38 -6.37 -14.31 2.45
C HIS A 38 -6.76 -15.39 3.46
N LYS A 39 -7.50 -16.39 3.01
CA LYS A 39 -7.60 -17.69 3.68
C LYS A 39 -6.30 -18.46 3.45
N LYS A 40 -6.00 -19.42 4.32
CA LYS A 40 -4.84 -20.32 4.14
C LYS A 40 -4.99 -21.07 2.81
N GLY A 41 -4.00 -20.97 1.94
CA GLY A 41 -4.03 -21.59 0.60
C GLY A 41 -3.20 -20.80 -0.41
N ASP A 42 -3.37 -21.12 -1.69
CA ASP A 42 -2.70 -20.43 -2.80
C ASP A 42 -3.12 -18.95 -2.89
N LEU A 43 -2.13 -18.06 -2.97
CA LEU A 43 -2.28 -16.62 -3.09
C LEU A 43 -2.81 -16.19 -4.46
N GLY A 44 -2.59 -17.00 -5.51
CA GLY A 44 -3.06 -16.73 -6.87
C GLY A 44 -4.56 -17.00 -7.08
N ASN A 45 -5.22 -17.69 -6.16
CA ASN A 45 -6.63 -18.04 -6.29
C ASN A 45 -7.54 -16.93 -5.74
N CYS A 46 -8.30 -16.26 -6.62
CA CYS A 46 -9.23 -15.19 -6.27
C CYS A 46 -10.28 -15.58 -5.21
N ASN A 47 -10.67 -16.86 -5.13
CA ASN A 47 -11.65 -17.34 -4.15
C ASN A 47 -11.09 -17.42 -2.71
N ASN A 48 -9.76 -17.37 -2.56
CA ASN A 48 -9.10 -17.39 -1.25
C ASN A 48 -9.06 -16.02 -0.58
N TRP A 49 -9.37 -14.95 -1.31
CA TRP A 49 -9.48 -13.62 -0.72
C TRP A 49 -10.81 -13.52 0.04
N ARG A 50 -10.77 -13.08 1.29
CA ARG A 50 -12.01 -12.77 2.03
C ARG A 50 -12.70 -11.60 1.32
N GLY A 51 -13.99 -11.75 1.04
CA GLY A 51 -14.79 -10.69 0.43
C GLY A 51 -14.71 -9.41 1.26
N ILE A 52 -14.50 -8.29 0.59
CA ILE A 52 -14.75 -6.97 1.17
C ILE A 52 -16.27 -6.83 1.12
N THR A 53 -16.92 -6.77 2.28
CA THR A 53 -18.36 -6.45 2.34
C THR A 53 -18.51 -4.94 2.25
#